data_AF-A0A847ZSB9-F1
#
_entry.id   AF-A0A847ZSB9-F1
#
_cell.length_a   1.000
_cell.length_b   1.000
_cell.length_c   1.000
_cell.angle_alpha   90.00
_cell.angle_beta   90.00
_cell.angle_gamma   90.00
#
_symmetry.space_group_name_H-M   'P 1'
#
loop_
_entity.id
_entity.type
_entity.pdbx_description
1 polymer ?
#
loop_
_entity_poly.entity_id
_entity_poly.type
_entity_poly.pdbx_seq_one_letter_code
_entity_poly.pdbx_strand_id
1 'polypeptide(L)'
;MTHSTHPLDPLTREEIIAAAGIVRAQGELSDQAWFETIALQEPSKQALREGNAKRQAFVCCYDPVTGQTHDGVADLAAGTLLNWRHVEGMMARIVGDEFAMGCAVVLQDEGFIAACAKRG
;
A
#
# COMPACT_ATOMS: atom_id res chain seq x y z
N MET A 1 12.37 -27.05 5.72
CA MET A 1 11.05 -27.65 5.44
C MET A 1 10.39 -26.76 4.41
N THR A 2 10.20 -27.23 3.19
CA THR A 2 9.45 -26.49 2.16
C THR A 2 7.98 -26.55 2.55
N HIS A 3 7.46 -25.50 3.19
CA HIS A 3 6.02 -25.36 3.35
C HIS A 3 5.40 -25.33 1.94
N SER A 4 4.51 -26.28 1.65
CA SER A 4 3.58 -26.10 0.54
C SER A 4 2.69 -24.92 0.91
N THR A 5 2.96 -23.75 0.32
CA THR A 5 2.23 -22.51 0.59
C THR A 5 0.77 -22.73 0.24
N HIS A 6 -0.11 -22.71 1.23
CA HIS A 6 -1.54 -22.79 1.00
C HIS A 6 -1.98 -21.52 0.23
N PRO A 7 -2.92 -21.60 -0.73
CA PRO A 7 -3.31 -20.43 -1.53
C PRO A 7 -3.86 -19.23 -0.71
N LEU A 8 -4.31 -19.48 0.52
CA LEU A 8 -4.75 -18.45 1.47
C LEU A 8 -3.71 -18.05 2.50
N ASP A 9 -2.51 -18.61 2.45
CA ASP A 9 -1.43 -18.17 3.34
C ASP A 9 -1.09 -16.71 3.04
N PRO A 10 -0.81 -15.90 4.08
CA PRO A 10 -0.33 -14.53 3.90
C PRO A 10 0.84 -14.44 2.91
N LEU A 11 1.02 -13.27 2.32
CA LEU A 11 2.14 -13.04 1.42
C LEU A 11 3.46 -13.28 2.16
N THR A 12 4.40 -13.95 1.48
CA THR A 12 5.77 -14.05 2.00
C THR A 12 6.49 -12.70 1.88
N ARG A 13 7.64 -12.58 2.53
CA ARG A 13 8.51 -11.42 2.40
C ARG A 13 8.85 -11.13 0.92
N GLU A 14 9.21 -12.17 0.18
CA GLU A 14 9.61 -12.10 -1.22
C GLU A 14 8.45 -11.65 -2.09
N GLU A 15 7.23 -12.12 -1.78
CA GLU A 15 6.01 -11.72 -2.48
C GLU A 15 5.62 -10.26 -2.21
N ILE A 16 5.79 -9.78 -0.99
CA ILE A 16 5.58 -8.36 -0.64
C ILE A 16 6.57 -7.48 -1.43
N ILE A 17 7.84 -7.86 -1.47
CA ILE A 17 8.88 -7.15 -2.23
C ILE A 17 8.55 -7.17 -3.73
N ALA A 18 8.12 -8.31 -4.27
CA ALA A 18 7.73 -8.43 -5.67
C ALA A 18 6.52 -7.54 -6.00
N ALA A 19 5.48 -7.55 -5.16
CA ALA A 19 4.30 -6.70 -5.33
C ALA A 19 4.67 -5.21 -5.35
N ALA A 20 5.49 -4.76 -4.40
CA ALA A 20 5.96 -3.39 -4.35
C ALA A 20 6.78 -3.02 -5.60
N GLY A 21 7.64 -3.93 -6.07
CA GLY A 21 8.41 -3.74 -7.30
C GLY A 21 7.54 -3.60 -8.56
N ILE A 22 6.49 -4.43 -8.69
CA ILE A 22 5.53 -4.34 -9.80
C ILE A 22 4.82 -2.98 -9.80
N VAL A 23 4.31 -2.55 -8.63
CA VAL A 23 3.64 -1.25 -8.49
C VAL A 23 4.59 -0.09 -8.77
N ARG A 24 5.84 -0.13 -8.27
CA ARG A 24 6.84 0.91 -8.58
C ARG A 24 7.14 1.00 -10.07
N ALA A 25 7.17 -0.13 -10.76
CA ALA A 25 7.49 -0.17 -12.19
C ALA A 25 6.32 0.24 -13.10
N GLN A 26 5.07 -0.02 -12.69
CA GLN A 26 3.90 0.06 -13.58
C GLN A 26 2.79 1.00 -13.08
N GLY A 27 2.83 1.42 -11.81
CA GLY A 27 1.76 2.18 -11.16
C GLY A 27 1.84 3.69 -11.31
N GLU A 28 2.88 4.21 -12.00
CA GLU A 28 3.08 5.64 -12.30
C GLU A 28 3.00 6.55 -11.06
N LEU A 29 3.50 6.06 -9.92
CA LEU A 29 3.57 6.82 -8.67
C LEU A 29 4.86 7.60 -8.56
N SER A 30 4.87 8.71 -7.79
CA SER A 30 6.12 9.36 -7.42
C SER A 30 7.00 8.43 -6.57
N ASP A 31 8.32 8.66 -6.56
CA ASP A 31 9.25 7.92 -5.69
C ASP A 31 8.91 8.05 -4.20
N GLN A 32 8.20 9.12 -3.82
CA GLN A 32 7.77 9.42 -2.46
C GLN A 32 6.47 8.70 -2.07
N ALA A 33 5.81 8.00 -2.98
CA ALA A 33 4.57 7.29 -2.65
C ALA A 33 4.77 6.21 -1.59
N TRP A 34 3.83 6.16 -0.66
CA TRP A 34 3.78 5.24 0.47
C TRP A 34 2.91 4.03 0.15
N PHE A 35 3.32 2.86 0.66
CA PHE A 35 2.54 1.63 0.57
C PHE A 35 1.80 1.43 1.89
N GLU A 36 0.51 1.74 1.91
CA GLU A 36 -0.33 1.64 3.10
C GLU A 36 -0.69 0.17 3.40
N THR A 37 -1.10 -0.56 2.36
CA THR A 37 -1.41 -1.99 2.47
C THR A 37 -0.77 -2.74 1.32
N ILE A 38 -0.11 -3.86 1.64
CA ILE A 38 0.21 -4.94 0.69
C ILE A 38 -0.25 -6.24 1.36
N ALA A 39 -1.27 -6.87 0.79
CA ALA A 39 -1.88 -8.07 1.34
C ALA A 39 -2.23 -9.06 0.25
N LEU A 40 -2.44 -10.33 0.63
CA LEU A 40 -2.94 -11.34 -0.30
C LEU A 40 -4.29 -10.88 -0.85
N GLN A 41 -4.41 -10.79 -2.17
CA GLN A 41 -5.71 -10.75 -2.82
C GLN A 41 -6.27 -12.16 -2.76
N GLU A 42 -7.29 -12.37 -1.92
CA GLU A 42 -7.89 -13.69 -1.75
C GLU A 42 -8.39 -14.23 -3.10
N PRO A 43 -7.99 -15.46 -3.49
CA PRO A 43 -8.51 -16.11 -4.67
C PRO A 43 -10.02 -16.34 -4.54
N SER A 44 -10.71 -16.42 -5.68
CA SER A 44 -12.12 -16.76 -5.68
C SER A 44 -12.36 -18.16 -5.11
N LYS A 45 -13.52 -18.37 -4.45
CA LYS A 45 -13.94 -19.70 -3.97
C LYS A 45 -13.98 -20.74 -5.10
N GLN A 46 -14.24 -20.31 -6.33
CA GLN A 46 -14.19 -21.20 -7.50
C GLN A 46 -12.75 -21.64 -7.77
N ALA A 47 -11.81 -20.70 -7.84
CA ALA A 47 -10.41 -21.02 -8.13
C ALA A 47 -9.77 -21.92 -7.06
N LEU A 48 -10.15 -21.73 -5.79
CA LEU A 48 -9.74 -22.61 -4.69
C LEU A 48 -10.27 -24.05 -4.88
N ARG A 49 -11.54 -24.21 -5.28
CA ARG A 49 -12.15 -25.52 -5.51
C ARG A 49 -11.55 -26.24 -6.71
N GLU A 50 -11.22 -25.50 -7.76
CA GLU A 50 -10.62 -26.01 -8.99
C GLU A 50 -9.11 -26.27 -8.87
N GLY A 51 -8.46 -25.80 -7.79
CA GLY A 51 -7.02 -25.96 -7.59
C GLY A 51 -6.17 -25.09 -8.52
N ASN A 52 -6.74 -24.02 -9.10
CA ASN A 52 -6.06 -23.10 -10.03
C ASN A 52 -5.90 -21.68 -9.44
N ALA A 53 -6.00 -21.56 -8.11
CA ALA A 53 -5.84 -20.30 -7.39
C ALA A 53 -4.46 -19.67 -7.64
N LYS A 54 -4.46 -18.49 -8.24
CA LYS A 54 -3.26 -17.67 -8.42
C LYS A 54 -2.96 -16.88 -7.16
N ARG A 55 -1.67 -16.65 -6.90
CA ARG A 55 -1.24 -15.73 -5.85
C ARG A 55 -1.14 -14.32 -6.41
N GLN A 56 -1.96 -13.44 -5.86
CA GLN A 56 -2.09 -12.05 -6.28
C GLN A 56 -1.99 -11.17 -5.02
N ALA A 57 -1.48 -9.96 -5.17
CA ALA A 57 -1.37 -9.01 -4.07
C ALA A 57 -2.29 -7.82 -4.31
N PHE A 58 -3.17 -7.54 -3.35
CA PHE A 58 -3.85 -6.24 -3.28
C PHE A 58 -2.87 -5.22 -2.71
N VAL A 59 -2.81 -4.06 -3.35
CA VAL A 59 -1.94 -2.95 -2.93
C VAL A 59 -2.75 -1.66 -2.87
N CYS A 60 -2.57 -0.91 -1.78
CA CYS A 60 -3.08 0.43 -1.59
C CYS A 60 -1.90 1.39 -1.33
N CYS A 61 -1.83 2.46 -2.10
CA CYS A 61 -0.77 3.46 -2.05
C CYS A 61 -1.33 4.86 -1.86
N TYR A 62 -0.54 5.72 -1.21
CA TYR A 62 -0.78 7.15 -1.15
C TYR A 62 0.44 7.88 -1.70
N ASP A 63 0.23 8.79 -2.64
CA ASP A 63 1.29 9.63 -3.19
C ASP A 63 1.20 11.03 -2.56
N PRO A 64 2.11 11.40 -1.64
CA PRO A 64 2.08 12.70 -0.99
C PRO A 64 2.41 13.85 -1.95
N VAL A 65 3.00 13.59 -3.12
CA VAL A 65 3.32 14.61 -4.13
C VAL A 65 2.05 15.05 -4.85
N THR A 66 1.17 14.11 -5.16
CA THR A 66 -0.09 14.39 -5.89
C THR A 66 -1.30 14.50 -4.95
N GLY A 67 -1.17 14.03 -3.71
CA GLY A 67 -2.27 13.92 -2.75
C GLY A 67 -3.29 12.84 -3.11
N GLN A 68 -2.89 11.83 -3.90
CA GLN A 68 -3.81 10.83 -4.45
C GLN A 68 -3.61 9.45 -3.82
N THR A 69 -4.72 8.73 -3.64
CA THR A 69 -4.72 7.33 -3.25
C THR A 69 -4.96 6.44 -4.46
N HIS A 70 -4.09 5.45 -4.65
CA HIS A 70 -4.21 4.46 -5.71
C HIS A 70 -4.36 3.07 -5.13
N ASP A 71 -5.24 2.25 -5.70
CA ASP A 71 -5.37 0.85 -5.34
C ASP A 71 -5.33 -0.06 -6.57
N GLY A 72 -5.00 -1.33 -6.34
CA GLY A 72 -5.07 -2.33 -7.38
C GLY A 72 -4.53 -3.69 -6.98
N VAL A 73 -4.40 -4.57 -7.97
CA VAL A 73 -4.01 -5.96 -7.80
C VAL A 73 -2.83 -6.30 -8.70
N ALA A 74 -1.75 -6.82 -8.11
CA ALA A 74 -0.59 -7.35 -8.81
C ALA A 74 -0.67 -8.89 -8.94
N ASP A 75 -0.46 -9.40 -10.16
CA ASP A 75 -0.22 -10.83 -10.39
C ASP A 75 1.27 -11.13 -10.18
N LEU A 76 1.58 -11.88 -9.12
CA LEU A 76 2.96 -12.14 -8.70
C LEU A 76 3.70 -13.10 -9.64
N ALA A 77 2.96 -14.00 -10.30
CA ALA A 77 3.55 -14.93 -11.24
C ALA A 77 3.82 -14.26 -12.60
N ALA A 78 2.89 -13.41 -13.05
CA ALA A 78 3.03 -12.68 -14.31
C ALA A 78 3.90 -11.43 -14.20
N GLY A 79 4.11 -10.89 -12.99
CA GLY A 79 4.88 -9.66 -12.79
C GLY A 79 4.17 -8.41 -13.32
N THR A 80 2.83 -8.37 -13.25
CA THR A 80 2.02 -7.30 -13.87
C THR A 80 0.89 -6.82 -12.98
N LEU A 81 0.46 -5.57 -13.16
CA LEU A 81 -0.78 -5.05 -12.58
C LEU A 81 -1.98 -5.55 -13.39
N LEU A 82 -2.94 -6.17 -12.71
CA LEU A 82 -4.21 -6.60 -13.30
C LEU A 82 -5.21 -5.46 -13.35
N ASN A 83 -5.17 -4.62 -12.33
CA ASN A 83 -5.88 -3.35 -12.27
C ASN A 83 -5.06 -2.40 -11.41
N TRP A 84 -5.18 -1.13 -11.71
CA TRP A 84 -4.56 -0.03 -10.99
C TRP A 84 -5.39 1.22 -11.25
N ARG A 85 -5.78 1.94 -10.20
CA ARG A 85 -6.61 3.13 -10.36
C ARG A 85 -6.36 4.13 -9.25
N HIS A 86 -6.53 5.40 -9.61
CA HIS A 86 -6.79 6.45 -8.64
C HIS A 86 -8.19 6.24 -8.05
N VAL A 87 -8.29 6.24 -6.71
CA VAL A 87 -9.54 6.12 -5.97
C VAL A 87 -10.01 7.52 -5.59
N GLU A 88 -10.74 8.16 -6.51
CA GLU A 88 -11.17 9.55 -6.34
C GLU A 88 -11.98 9.77 -5.06
N GLY A 89 -11.66 10.86 -4.34
CA GLY A 89 -12.35 11.25 -3.11
C GLY A 89 -12.02 10.38 -1.90
N MET A 90 -11.13 9.40 -2.03
CA MET A 90 -10.69 8.54 -0.95
C MET A 90 -9.27 8.90 -0.51
N MET A 91 -9.00 8.69 0.78
CA MET A 91 -7.67 8.81 1.38
C MET A 91 -7.26 7.46 1.94
N ALA A 92 -6.00 7.10 1.72
CA ALA A 92 -5.40 5.95 2.37
C ALA A 92 -5.40 6.15 3.89
N ARG A 93 -5.29 5.04 4.61
CA ARG A 93 -5.07 5.10 6.06
C ARG A 93 -3.72 5.79 6.33
N ILE A 94 -3.69 6.56 7.41
CA ILE A 94 -2.45 7.16 7.91
C ILE A 94 -1.37 6.09 8.12
N VAL A 95 -0.18 6.35 7.57
CA VAL A 95 1.00 5.51 7.78
C VAL A 95 1.90 6.10 8.87
N GLY A 96 2.82 5.29 9.40
CA GLY A 96 3.72 5.73 10.48
C GLY A 96 4.57 6.95 10.10
N ASP A 97 5.04 7.02 8.85
CA ASP A 97 5.84 8.13 8.35
C ASP A 97 5.03 9.43 8.29
N GLU A 98 3.77 9.36 7.85
CA GLU A 98 2.85 10.50 7.84
C GLU A 98 2.62 11.04 9.25
N PHE A 99 2.41 10.15 10.22
CA PHE A 99 2.22 10.53 11.63
C PHE A 99 3.45 11.26 12.19
N ALA A 100 4.65 10.77 11.88
CA ALA A 100 5.90 11.40 12.30
C ALA A 100 6.11 12.77 11.62
N MET A 101 5.84 12.86 10.31
CA MET A 101 5.95 14.10 9.54
C MET A 101 4.99 15.18 10.04
N GLY A 102 3.72 14.83 10.29
CA GLY A 102 2.73 15.76 10.81
C GLY A 102 3.13 16.34 12.17
N CYS A 103 3.66 15.50 13.07
CA CYS A 103 4.22 15.96 14.35
C CYS A 103 5.37 16.96 14.14
N ALA A 104 6.30 16.66 13.24
CA ALA A 104 7.46 17.53 12.98
C ALA A 104 7.05 18.91 12.45
N VAL A 105 6.04 18.98 11.57
CA VAL A 105 5.51 20.25 11.04
C VAL A 105 4.94 21.12 12.16
N VAL A 106 4.07 20.54 13.01
CA VAL A 106 3.42 21.27 14.10
C VAL A 106 4.43 21.81 15.11
N LEU A 107 5.48 21.04 15.41
CA LEU A 107 6.54 21.46 16.34
C LEU A 107 7.42 22.61 15.81
N GLN A 108 7.42 22.86 14.51
CA GLN A 108 8.21 23.92 13.86
C GLN A 108 7.37 25.15 13.48
N ASP A 109 6.04 25.06 13.58
CA ASP A 109 5.15 26.15 13.21
C ASP A 109 5.15 27.26 14.27
N GLU A 110 5.67 28.44 13.90
CA GLU A 110 5.74 29.61 14.79
C GLU A 110 4.34 30.03 15.29
N GLY A 111 3.32 29.87 14.46
CA GLY A 111 1.93 30.16 14.81
C GLY A 111 1.39 29.25 15.91
N PHE A 112 1.65 27.94 15.79
CA PHE A 112 1.31 26.93 16.77
C PHE A 112 2.06 27.14 18.08
N ILE A 113 3.38 27.39 18.02
CA ILE A 113 4.21 27.69 19.18
C ILE A 113 3.67 28.93 19.92
N ALA A 114 3.40 30.02 19.20
CA ALA A 114 2.83 31.24 19.78
C ALA A 114 1.42 31.03 20.34
N ALA A 115 0.62 30.13 19.75
CA ALA A 115 -0.69 29.76 20.25
C ALA A 115 -0.62 28.93 21.54
N CYS A 116 0.34 28.00 21.64
CA CYS A 116 0.61 27.24 22.87
C CYS A 116 1.05 28.16 24.01
N ALA A 117 1.96 29.11 23.75
CA ALA A 117 2.42 30.07 24.77
C ALA A 117 1.30 30.92 25.41
N LYS A 118 0.17 31.11 24.71
CA LYS A 118 -1.02 31.81 25.25
C LYS A 118 -1.88 30.94 26.18
N ARG A 119 -1.58 29.64 26.30
CA ARG A 119 -2.43 28.63 26.96
C ARG A 119 -1.80 27.99 28.22
N GLY A 120 -0.71 28.57 28.73
CA GLY A 120 0.04 28.06 29.89
C GLY A 120 1.11 27.06 29.49
#